data_AF-A0A969X6K5-F1
#
_entry.id   AF-A0A969X6K5-F1
#
_cell.length_a   1.000
_cell.length_b   1.000
_cell.length_c   1.000
_cell.angle_alpha   90.00
_cell.angle_beta   90.00
_cell.angle_gamma   90.00
#
_symmetry.space_group_name_H-M   'P 1'
#
loop_
_entity.id
_entity.type
_entity.pdbx_description
1 polymer ?
#
loop_
_entity_poly.entity_id
_entity_poly.type
_entity_poly.pdbx_seq_one_letter_code
_entity_poly.pdbx_strand_id
1 'polypeptide(L)'
;MDTHTPINASFARPLPPKGEIAFISQSGAMLVAILDWSLKTGFGFSKFISLGNKGDLNEADLIAEAGKDPHTKVILCYLEDVSRGNEFLRIVRDVIKKKPIIVLKSGISSRGTGCQLPYRSPSWQRPCLRNRL
;
A
#
# COMPACT_ATOMS: atom_id res chain seq x y z
N MET A 1 12.47 -0.65 4.09
CA MET A 1 13.23 0.34 4.89
C MET A 1 12.45 0.60 6.17
N ASP A 2 13.15 0.73 7.28
CA ASP A 2 12.59 1.16 8.57
C ASP A 2 13.41 2.35 9.08
N THR A 3 12.75 3.48 9.32
CA THR A 3 13.42 4.72 9.73
C THR A 3 13.54 4.85 11.25
N HIS A 4 12.83 4.03 12.02
CA HIS A 4 12.90 4.02 13.49
C HIS A 4 13.99 3.07 13.98
N THR A 5 14.25 1.97 13.27
CA THR A 5 15.40 1.07 13.51
C THR A 5 16.52 1.26 12.46
N PRO A 6 16.78 2.50 12.02
CA PRO A 6 17.41 2.91 10.74
C PRO A 6 18.01 1.80 9.85
N ILE A 7 17.16 0.94 9.29
CA ILE A 7 17.57 -0.17 8.40
C ILE A 7 17.13 0.13 6.97
N ASN A 8 18.10 0.13 6.05
CA ASN A 8 17.86 0.17 4.62
C ASN A 8 18.29 -1.15 3.95
N ALA A 9 17.35 -2.06 3.77
CA ALA A 9 17.53 -3.30 3.01
C ALA A 9 17.04 -3.15 1.56
N SER A 10 17.41 -2.06 0.89
CA SER A 10 17.07 -1.82 -0.52
C SER A 10 18.26 -1.27 -1.29
N PHE A 11 18.14 -1.24 -2.61
CA PHE A 11 19.13 -0.63 -3.50
C PHE A 11 19.02 0.90 -3.57
N ALA A 12 17.90 1.48 -3.10
CA ALA A 12 17.68 2.91 -3.13
C ALA A 12 18.40 3.59 -1.95
N ARG A 13 19.12 4.67 -2.23
CA ARG A 13 19.74 5.55 -1.23
C ARG A 13 19.39 6.99 -1.59
N PRO A 14 19.10 7.87 -0.61
CA PRO A 14 19.15 7.69 0.85
C PRO A 14 17.88 7.07 1.48
N LEU A 15 17.89 6.87 2.82
CA LEU A 15 16.67 6.58 3.59
C LEU A 15 15.73 7.79 3.56
N PRO A 16 14.40 7.59 3.53
CA PRO A 16 13.46 8.70 3.68
C PRO A 16 13.58 9.33 5.07
N PRO A 17 13.13 10.59 5.25
CA PRO A 17 13.03 11.20 6.56
C PRO A 17 12.22 10.31 7.52
N LYS A 18 12.60 10.32 8.80
CA LYS A 18 11.85 9.61 9.84
C LYS A 18 10.46 10.22 9.98
N GLY A 19 9.43 9.38 9.99
CA GLY A 19 8.04 9.81 10.18
C GLY A 19 7.14 8.68 10.66
N GLU A 20 5.84 8.83 10.42
CA GLU A 20 4.80 7.98 11.02
C GLU A 20 3.90 7.32 9.97
N ILE A 21 4.27 7.41 8.69
CA ILE A 21 3.52 6.84 7.57
C ILE A 21 4.19 5.54 7.14
N ALA A 22 3.46 4.43 7.13
CA ALA A 22 3.91 3.22 6.45
C ALA A 22 3.47 3.29 4.99
N PHE A 23 4.42 3.19 4.05
CA PHE A 23 4.12 3.11 2.63
C PHE A 23 4.42 1.70 2.09
N ILE A 24 3.41 1.09 1.48
CA ILE A 24 3.48 -0.24 0.88
C ILE A 24 3.16 -0.10 -0.61
N SER A 25 4.05 -0.54 -1.50
CA SER A 25 3.82 -0.46 -2.95
C SER A 25 4.11 -1.77 -3.65
N GLN A 26 3.20 -2.18 -4.54
CA GLN A 26 3.46 -3.25 -5.50
C GLN A 26 4.40 -2.83 -6.64
N SER A 27 4.38 -1.55 -7.01
CA SER A 27 5.24 -1.01 -8.07
C SER A 27 6.53 -0.46 -7.47
N GLY A 28 7.66 -1.04 -7.87
CA GLY A 28 8.98 -0.54 -7.47
C GLY A 28 9.28 0.86 -8.02
N ALA A 29 8.85 1.17 -9.24
CA ALA A 29 9.02 2.49 -9.84
C ALA A 29 8.23 3.57 -9.07
N MET A 30 6.98 3.27 -8.71
CA MET A 30 6.17 4.17 -7.87
C MET A 30 6.84 4.39 -6.51
N LEU A 31 7.43 3.33 -5.95
CA LEU A 31 8.12 3.40 -4.68
C LEU A 31 9.34 4.34 -4.72
N VAL A 32 10.17 4.25 -5.76
CA VAL A 32 11.30 5.18 -5.94
C VAL A 32 10.82 6.62 -6.17
N ALA A 33 9.78 6.82 -6.98
CA ALA A 33 9.24 8.15 -7.23
C ALA A 33 8.72 8.85 -5.96
N ILE A 34 8.02 8.10 -5.10
CA ILE A 34 7.53 8.61 -3.81
C ILE A 34 8.68 8.87 -2.83
N LEU A 35 9.74 8.05 -2.87
CA LEU A 35 10.95 8.29 -2.07
C LEU A 35 11.62 9.60 -2.46
N ASP A 36 11.86 9.83 -3.76
CA ASP A 36 12.45 11.08 -4.26
C ASP A 36 11.60 12.30 -3.91
N TRP A 37 10.27 12.16 -4.00
CA TRP A 37 9.34 13.22 -3.64
C TRP A 37 9.38 13.52 -2.13
N SER A 38 9.43 12.49 -1.28
CA SER A 38 9.53 12.61 0.17
C SER A 38 10.81 13.32 0.61
N LEU A 39 11.94 13.04 -0.03
CA LEU A 39 13.21 13.71 0.25
C LEU A 39 13.16 15.21 -0.09
N LYS A 40 12.45 15.60 -1.15
CA LYS A 40 12.30 17.01 -1.57
C LYS A 40 11.32 17.79 -0.71
N THR A 41 10.27 17.12 -0.21
CA THR A 41 9.17 17.77 0.53
C THR A 41 9.31 17.67 2.04
N GLY A 42 10.19 16.78 2.53
CA GLY A 42 10.38 16.53 3.96
C GLY A 42 9.32 15.61 4.58
N PHE A 43 8.44 14.98 3.78
CA PHE A 43 7.51 13.98 4.31
C PHE A 43 8.26 12.74 4.79
N GLY A 44 8.03 12.34 6.04
CA GLY A 44 8.69 11.19 6.64
C GLY A 44 7.85 9.91 6.63
N PHE A 45 8.53 8.77 6.55
CA PHE A 45 7.93 7.44 6.62
C PHE A 45 8.42 6.69 7.87
N SER A 46 7.57 5.87 8.48
CA SER A 46 7.97 4.88 9.48
C SER A 46 8.57 3.64 8.80
N LYS A 47 7.81 3.08 7.85
CA LYS A 47 8.19 1.93 7.04
C LYS A 47 7.98 2.24 5.56
N PHE A 48 8.89 1.76 4.73
CA PHE A 48 8.84 1.92 3.28
C PHE A 48 9.11 0.57 2.63
N ILE A 49 8.08 -0.07 2.06
CA ILE A 49 8.08 -1.49 1.71
C ILE A 49 7.69 -1.69 0.25
N SER A 50 8.55 -2.37 -0.50
CA SER A 50 8.27 -2.85 -1.85
C SER A 50 7.79 -4.29 -1.79
N LEU A 51 6.56 -4.55 -2.22
CA LEU A 51 5.97 -5.90 -2.25
C LEU A 51 6.37 -6.67 -3.53
N GLY A 52 6.45 -5.97 -4.68
CA GLY A 52 6.74 -6.59 -5.96
C GLY A 52 5.70 -7.66 -6.37
N ASN A 53 6.19 -8.78 -6.92
CA ASN A 53 5.38 -9.82 -7.58
C ASN A 53 4.64 -10.82 -6.64
N LYS A 54 4.60 -10.59 -5.32
CA LYS A 54 3.86 -11.43 -4.35
C LYS A 54 4.19 -12.94 -4.41
N GLY A 55 5.43 -13.31 -4.08
CA GLY A 55 5.85 -14.72 -4.08
C GLY A 55 5.35 -15.53 -2.88
N ASP A 56 5.42 -14.97 -1.68
CA ASP A 56 5.08 -15.65 -0.41
C ASP A 56 4.20 -14.74 0.47
N LEU A 57 4.71 -13.54 0.76
CA LEU A 57 3.96 -12.47 1.42
C LEU A 57 3.06 -11.73 0.42
N ASN A 58 1.91 -11.28 0.91
CA ASN A 58 0.96 -10.45 0.17
C ASN A 58 0.67 -9.11 0.87
N GLU A 59 -0.15 -8.29 0.23
CA GLU A 59 -0.56 -6.97 0.73
C GLU A 59 -1.22 -7.01 2.11
N ALA A 60 -1.99 -8.05 2.42
CA ALA A 60 -2.68 -8.17 3.68
C ALA A 60 -1.70 -8.47 4.82
N ASP A 61 -0.68 -9.29 4.58
CA ASP A 61 0.37 -9.58 5.57
C ASP A 61 1.12 -8.31 5.97
N LEU A 62 1.49 -7.48 4.98
CA LEU A 62 2.18 -6.22 5.22
C LEU A 62 1.30 -5.20 5.94
N ILE A 63 0.01 -5.12 5.61
CA ILE A 63 -0.95 -4.25 6.32
C ILE A 63 -1.12 -4.72 7.77
N ALA A 64 -1.16 -6.03 8.01
CA ALA A 64 -1.23 -6.58 9.36
C ALA A 64 0.02 -6.26 10.18
N GLU A 65 1.21 -6.33 9.58
CA GLU A 65 2.47 -5.95 10.23
C GLU A 65 2.52 -4.46 10.54
N ALA A 66 2.25 -3.59 9.55
CA ALA A 66 2.20 -2.14 9.74
C ALA A 66 1.12 -1.73 10.76
N GLY A 67 0.03 -2.50 10.86
CA GLY A 67 -1.00 -2.34 11.87
C GLY A 67 -0.52 -2.54 13.31
N LYS A 68 0.51 -3.38 13.52
CA LYS A 68 1.10 -3.68 14.84
C LYS A 68 2.22 -2.72 15.23
N ASP A 69 2.88 -2.09 14.27
CA ASP A 69 4.01 -1.19 14.51
C ASP A 69 3.60 0.07 15.31
N PRO A 70 4.13 0.33 16.53
CA PRO A 70 3.76 1.51 17.31
C PRO A 70 4.15 2.83 16.65
N HIS A 71 5.10 2.84 15.73
CA HIS A 71 5.59 4.05 15.08
C HIS A 71 4.77 4.47 13.85
N THR A 72 3.96 3.56 13.31
CA THR A 72 3.07 3.82 12.18
C THR A 72 1.72 4.34 12.66
N LYS A 73 1.35 5.56 12.28
CA LYS A 73 0.02 6.15 12.51
C LYS A 73 -0.91 6.03 11.31
N VAL A 74 -0.37 6.07 10.09
CA VAL A 74 -1.15 5.99 8.84
C VAL A 74 -0.52 4.97 7.92
N ILE A 75 -1.34 4.15 7.26
CA ILE A 75 -0.89 3.18 6.27
C ILE A 75 -1.33 3.64 4.88
N LEU A 76 -0.37 3.86 3.99
CA LEU A 76 -0.61 4.23 2.60
C LEU A 76 -0.19 3.05 1.70
N CYS A 77 -1.11 2.60 0.84
CA CYS A 77 -0.86 1.46 -0.04
C CYS A 77 -1.06 1.84 -1.51
N TYR A 78 -0.11 1.49 -2.38
CA TYR A 78 -0.30 1.47 -3.83
C TYR A 78 -0.53 0.03 -4.30
N LEU A 79 -1.75 -0.28 -4.73
CA LEU A 79 -2.19 -1.64 -5.07
C LEU A 79 -2.70 -1.75 -6.51
N GLU A 80 -2.11 -2.67 -7.27
CA GLU A 80 -2.50 -3.01 -8.65
C GLU A 80 -3.52 -4.16 -8.68
N ASP A 81 -3.42 -5.08 -7.73
CA ASP A 81 -4.35 -6.19 -7.55
C ASP A 81 -4.35 -6.63 -6.08
N VAL A 82 -5.35 -7.43 -5.71
CA VAL A 82 -5.43 -8.05 -4.37
C VAL A 82 -5.62 -9.54 -4.61
N SER A 83 -4.71 -10.35 -4.09
CA SER A 83 -4.69 -11.79 -4.39
C SER A 83 -5.66 -12.54 -3.48
N ARG A 84 -5.63 -12.25 -2.17
CA ARG A 84 -6.46 -12.93 -1.15
C ARG A 84 -7.56 -12.02 -0.63
N GLY A 85 -8.53 -11.68 -1.50
CA GLY A 85 -9.54 -10.65 -1.22
C GLY A 85 -10.32 -10.78 0.10
N ASN A 86 -10.74 -11.99 0.48
CA ASN A 86 -11.47 -12.20 1.74
C ASN A 86 -10.57 -11.98 2.97
N GLU A 87 -9.34 -12.47 2.92
CA GLU A 87 -8.34 -12.27 3.98
C GLU A 87 -7.94 -10.80 4.09
N PHE A 88 -7.68 -10.14 2.95
CA PHE A 88 -7.42 -8.71 2.86
C PHE A 88 -8.53 -7.89 3.53
N LEU A 89 -9.79 -8.15 3.18
CA LEU A 89 -10.94 -7.44 3.78
C LEU A 89 -11.03 -7.68 5.29
N ARG A 90 -10.78 -8.91 5.76
CA ARG A 90 -10.76 -9.22 7.20
C ARG A 90 -9.67 -8.41 7.91
N ILE A 91 -8.44 -8.45 7.41
CA ILE A 91 -7.31 -7.76 8.02
C ILE A 91 -7.49 -6.24 8.00
N VAL A 92 -7.88 -5.68 6.86
CA VAL A 92 -8.12 -4.23 6.72
C VAL A 92 -9.21 -3.76 7.69
N ARG A 93 -10.30 -4.52 7.86
CA ARG A 93 -11.37 -4.20 8.82
C ARG A 93 -10.89 -4.19 10.28
N ASP A 94 -9.90 -5.00 10.63
CA ASP A 94 -9.36 -5.02 11.97
C ASP A 94 -8.32 -3.92 12.21
N VAL A 95 -7.49 -3.64 11.21
CA VAL A 95 -6.46 -2.59 11.31
C VAL A 95 -7.09 -1.20 11.27
N ILE A 96 -8.13 -0.96 10.47
CA ILE A 96 -8.78 0.36 10.33
C ILE A 96 -9.41 0.87 11.63
N LYS A 97 -9.76 -0.04 12.55
CA LYS A 97 -10.24 0.31 13.90
C LYS A 97 -9.19 1.07 14.73
N LYS A 98 -7.91 0.93 14.39
CA LYS A 98 -6.77 1.50 15.12
C LYS A 98 -6.06 2.58 14.31
N LYS A 99 -5.91 2.38 13.00
CA LYS A 99 -5.11 3.23 12.12
C LYS A 99 -5.78 3.42 10.77
N PRO A 100 -5.88 4.65 10.24
CA PRO A 100 -6.40 4.87 8.90
C PRO A 100 -5.53 4.18 7.84
N ILE A 101 -6.20 3.60 6.84
CA ILE A 101 -5.58 2.98 5.66
C ILE A 101 -6.07 3.73 4.42
N ILE A 102 -5.14 4.22 3.61
CA ILE A 102 -5.40 4.90 2.34
C ILE A 102 -4.88 4.01 1.22
N VAL A 103 -5.74 3.66 0.26
CA VAL A 103 -5.35 2.80 -0.88
C VAL A 103 -5.43 3.61 -2.17
N LEU A 104 -4.28 3.77 -2.84
CA LEU A 104 -4.21 4.22 -4.22
C LEU A 104 -4.30 3.00 -5.14
N LYS A 105 -5.48 2.83 -5.74
CA LYS A 105 -5.77 1.71 -6.66
C LYS A 105 -5.48 2.12 -8.10
N SER A 106 -4.55 1.44 -8.77
CA SER A 106 -4.30 1.62 -10.20
C SER A 106 -5.27 0.79 -11.07
N GLY A 107 -5.37 1.09 -12.37
CA GLY A 107 -6.14 0.27 -13.32
C GLY A 107 -7.67 0.36 -13.18
N ILE A 108 -8.19 1.43 -12.59
CA ILE A 108 -9.64 1.66 -12.42
C ILE A 108 -10.34 2.23 -13.68
N SER A 109 -9.60 2.54 -14.74
CA SER A 109 -10.18 3.07 -15.98
C SER A 109 -10.76 1.96 -16.87
N SER A 110 -11.84 2.27 -17.59
CA SER A 110 -12.52 1.35 -18.53
C SER A 110 -11.60 0.81 -19.64
N ARG A 111 -10.51 1.51 -19.95
CA ARG A 111 -9.50 1.09 -20.95
C ARG A 111 -8.39 0.21 -20.36
N GLY A 112 -8.11 0.33 -19.05
CA GLY A 112 -7.13 -0.53 -18.35
C GLY A 112 -7.72 -1.89 -17.94
N THR A 113 -9.04 -1.97 -17.73
CA THR A 113 -9.75 -3.19 -17.36
C THR A 113 -9.84 -4.23 -18.48
N GLY A 114 -9.66 -3.82 -19.73
CA GLY A 114 -9.68 -4.73 -20.89
C GLY A 114 -8.37 -5.49 -21.15
N CYS A 115 -7.25 -5.08 -20.54
CA CYS A 115 -5.93 -5.65 -20.84
C CYS A 115 -5.43 -6.67 -19.80
N GLN A 116 -6.14 -6.87 -18.68
CA GLN A 116 -5.75 -7.79 -17.60
C GLN A 116 -6.89 -8.78 -17.28
N LEU A 117 -6.81 -10.02 -17.76
CA LEU A 117 -7.66 -11.15 -17.31
C LEU A 117 -6.91 -12.50 -17.46
N PRO A 118 -7.26 -13.57 -16.70
CA PRO A 118 -8.55 -13.77 -16.04
C PRO A 118 -8.51 -14.27 -14.57
N TYR A 119 -9.16 -13.53 -13.66
CA TYR A 119 -10.13 -13.98 -12.63
C TYR A 119 -10.42 -12.79 -11.68
N ARG A 120 -11.58 -12.13 -11.83
CA ARG A 120 -12.00 -11.01 -10.96
C ARG A 120 -13.27 -11.41 -10.20
N SER A 121 -13.26 -11.25 -8.88
CA SER A 121 -14.45 -11.50 -8.06
C SER A 121 -15.53 -10.42 -8.30
N PRO A 122 -16.83 -10.78 -8.39
CA PRO A 122 -17.90 -9.85 -8.78
C PRO A 122 -18.18 -8.71 -7.79
N SER A 123 -17.70 -8.80 -6.54
CA SER A 123 -18.05 -7.85 -5.47
C SER A 123 -17.42 -6.46 -5.62
N TRP A 124 -16.40 -6.31 -6.46
CA TRP A 124 -15.61 -5.07 -6.61
C TRP A 124 -15.98 -4.22 -7.83
N GLN A 125 -16.98 -4.62 -8.62
CA GLN A 125 -17.39 -3.87 -9.82
C GLN A 125 -18.37 -2.72 -9.54
N ARG A 126 -18.83 -2.49 -8.31
CA ARG A 126 -19.78 -1.40 -8.07
C ARG A 126 -19.05 -0.06 -8.16
N PRO A 127 -19.38 0.81 -9.13
CA PRO A 127 -18.92 2.19 -9.11
C PRO A 127 -19.41 2.82 -7.81
N CYS A 128 -18.54 3.53 -7.09
CA CYS A 128 -18.90 4.29 -5.87
C CYS A 128 -19.83 5.50 -6.16
N LEU A 129 -20.53 5.51 -7.29
CA LEU A 129 -21.55 6.49 -7.63
C LEU A 129 -22.93 5.89 -7.34
N ARG A 130 -23.32 5.93 -6.07
CA ARG A 130 -24.74 5.98 -5.71
C ARG A 130 -24.97 7.30 -4.99
N ASN A 131 -25.22 8.34 -5.78
CA ASN A 131 -25.86 9.56 -5.31
C ASN A 131 -27.10 9.16 -4.49
N ARG A 132 -27.10 9.48 -3.20
CA ARG A 132 -28.34 9.65 -2.44
C ARG A 132 -28.83 11.06 -2.74
N LEU A 133 -29.82 11.14 -3.62
CA LEU A 133 -30.96 12.03 -3.41
C LEU A 133 -32.07 11.17 -2.79
#